data_AF-A0A969DJE4-F1
#
_entry.id   AF-A0A969DJE4-F1
#
_cell.length_a   1.000
_cell.length_b   1.000
_cell.length_c   1.000
_cell.angle_alpha   90.00
_cell.angle_beta   90.00
_cell.angle_gamma   90.00
#
_symmetry.space_group_name_H-M   'P 1'
#
loop_
_entity.id
_entity.type
_entity.pdbx_description
1 polymer ?
#
loop_
_entity_poly.entity_id
_entity_poly.type
_entity_poly.pdbx_seq_one_letter_code
_entity_poly.pdbx_strand_id
1 'polypeptide(L)'
;MKKRLLFYCQHILGIGHLIRSMEIVKGLTPEFQVCFINGGEAIADFPIPPGVEMVHLPALKTDDEFSDLHLPPGFDSLEAVFAARLETMMAVLNRFQPDVLMVELFPFGRRRFSPDCCP
;
A
#
# COMPACT_ATOMS: atom_id res chain seq x y z
N MET A 1 13.51 18.07 -12.59
CA MET A 1 13.07 17.37 -11.36
C MET A 1 12.60 15.99 -11.75
N LYS A 2 12.81 14.98 -10.88
CA LYS A 2 12.22 13.64 -11.10
C LYS A 2 10.70 13.73 -10.98
N LYS A 3 9.98 12.92 -11.77
CA LYS A 3 8.53 12.76 -11.58
C LYS A 3 8.25 12.03 -10.27
N ARG A 4 7.09 12.26 -9.68
CA ARG A 4 6.66 11.69 -8.39
C ARG A 4 5.74 10.51 -8.63
N LEU A 5 6.18 9.33 -8.17
CA LEU A 5 5.44 8.08 -8.27
C LEU A 5 4.89 7.70 -6.89
N LEU A 6 3.58 7.58 -6.77
CA LEU A 6 2.94 6.94 -5.62
C LEU A 6 2.61 5.49 -6.01
N PHE A 7 3.21 4.54 -5.31
CA PHE A 7 2.99 3.10 -5.54
C PHE A 7 2.18 2.53 -4.38
N TYR A 8 1.01 1.95 -4.65
CA TYR A 8 0.20 1.25 -3.67
C TYR A 8 0.26 -0.27 -3.87
N CYS A 9 0.73 -0.97 -2.84
CA CYS A 9 0.77 -2.42 -2.79
C CYS A 9 -0.08 -2.92 -1.63
N GLN A 10 -1.12 -3.67 -1.93
CA GLN A 10 -1.81 -4.48 -0.93
C GLN A 10 -1.12 -5.85 -0.91
N HIS A 11 -0.87 -6.44 0.25
CA HIS A 11 -0.56 -7.88 0.43
C HIS A 11 -1.31 -8.40 1.66
N ILE A 12 -1.58 -9.70 1.73
CA ILE A 12 -2.51 -10.28 2.73
C ILE A 12 -1.82 -11.44 3.48
N LEU A 13 -1.71 -12.61 2.84
CA LEU A 13 -1.20 -13.83 3.48
C LEU A 13 0.32 -14.01 3.30
N GLY A 14 0.88 -13.51 2.19
CA GLY A 14 2.30 -13.66 1.86
C GLY A 14 2.95 -12.36 1.43
N ILE A 15 4.27 -12.33 1.48
CA ILE A 15 5.09 -11.13 1.23
C ILE A 15 5.62 -11.05 -0.21
N GLY A 16 5.32 -12.04 -1.06
CA GLY A 16 5.80 -12.08 -2.44
C GLY A 16 5.32 -10.92 -3.31
N HIS A 17 4.18 -10.32 -2.98
CA HIS A 17 3.69 -9.09 -3.61
C HIS A 17 4.55 -7.88 -3.22
N LEU A 18 4.86 -7.74 -1.92
CA LEU A 18 5.75 -6.70 -1.43
C LEU A 18 7.16 -6.82 -2.04
N ILE A 19 7.75 -8.01 -2.04
CA ILE A 19 9.09 -8.26 -2.61
C ILE A 19 9.14 -7.85 -4.08
N ARG A 20 8.18 -8.29 -4.90
CA ARG A 20 8.16 -7.95 -6.33
C ARG A 20 7.95 -6.46 -6.56
N SER A 21 7.03 -5.85 -5.82
CA SER A 21 6.76 -4.41 -5.90
C SER A 21 8.00 -3.59 -5.52
N MET A 22 8.79 -4.05 -4.55
CA MET A 22 10.02 -3.39 -4.14
C MET A 22 11.15 -3.48 -5.17
N GLU A 23 11.29 -4.63 -5.85
CA GLU A 23 12.26 -4.74 -6.96
C GLU A 23 11.85 -3.88 -8.17
N ILE A 24 10.54 -3.75 -8.46
CA ILE A 24 10.04 -2.80 -9.47
C ILE A 24 10.40 -1.37 -9.06
N VAL A 25 10.07 -0.98 -7.83
CA VAL A 25 10.34 0.36 -7.29
C VAL A 25 11.83 0.69 -7.33
N LYS A 26 12.69 -0.25 -6.95
CA LYS A 26 14.14 -0.10 -7.01
C LYS A 26 14.60 0.26 -8.42
N GLY A 27 14.07 -0.40 -9.45
CA GLY A 27 14.35 -0.08 -10.86
C GLY A 27 13.82 1.30 -11.29
N LEU A 28 12.79 1.82 -10.64
CA LEU A 28 12.17 3.13 -10.94
C LEU A 28 12.82 4.30 -10.20
N THR A 29 13.50 4.07 -9.07
CA THR A 29 14.17 5.12 -8.28
C THR A 29 15.17 6.01 -9.06
N PRO A 30 15.85 5.56 -10.14
CA PRO A 30 16.69 6.46 -10.94
C PRO A 30 15.90 7.57 -11.64
N GLU A 31 14.65 7.32 -12.03
CA GLU A 31 13.81 8.24 -12.81
C GLU A 31 12.74 8.94 -11.98
N PHE A 32 12.28 8.31 -10.89
CA PHE A 32 11.19 8.78 -10.05
C PHE A 32 11.63 9.07 -8.62
N GLN A 33 10.97 10.07 -8.01
CA GLN A 33 10.86 10.14 -6.55
C GLN A 33 9.69 9.24 -6.15
N VAL A 34 9.93 8.26 -5.29
CA VAL A 34 8.94 7.22 -4.99
C VAL A 34 8.44 7.33 -3.56
N CYS A 35 7.12 7.36 -3.41
CA CYS A 35 6.43 7.06 -2.15
C CYS A 35 5.71 5.72 -2.32
N PHE A 36 5.96 4.79 -1.41
CA PHE A 36 5.36 3.46 -1.39
C PHE A 36 4.37 3.35 -0.24
N ILE A 37 3.11 3.08 -0.57
CA ILE A 37 2.06 2.79 0.40
C ILE A 37 1.94 1.27 0.52
N ASN A 38 2.33 0.74 1.68
CA ASN A 38 2.11 -0.64 2.05
C ASN A 38 0.75 -0.80 2.75
N GLY A 39 -0.17 -1.50 2.09
CA GLY A 39 -1.48 -1.83 2.63
C GLY A 39 -1.53 -3.15 3.41
N GLY A 40 -0.49 -3.97 3.33
CA GLY A 40 -0.34 -5.21 4.09
C GLY A 40 0.38 -5.00 5.42
N GLU A 41 0.72 -6.10 6.09
CA GLU A 41 1.48 -6.06 7.33
C GLU A 41 2.87 -5.44 7.14
N ALA A 42 3.27 -4.57 8.07
CA ALA A 42 4.62 -4.05 8.14
C ALA A 42 5.58 -5.16 8.62
N ILE A 43 6.64 -5.39 7.85
CA ILE A 43 7.66 -6.38 8.17
C ILE A 43 8.84 -5.65 8.79
N ALA A 44 9.21 -6.03 10.01
CA ALA A 44 10.39 -5.49 10.68
C ALA A 44 11.65 -5.71 9.82
N ASP A 45 12.48 -4.68 9.73
CA ASP A 45 13.76 -4.70 9.01
C ASP A 45 13.66 -5.07 7.52
N PHE A 46 12.50 -4.90 6.90
CA PHE A 46 12.34 -5.14 5.46
C PHE A 46 13.24 -4.16 4.66
N PRO A 47 14.03 -4.65 3.69
CA PRO A 47 14.95 -3.81 2.95
C PRO A 47 14.19 -2.85 2.03
N ILE A 48 14.32 -1.54 2.30
CA ILE A 48 13.72 -0.48 1.48
C ILE A 48 14.79 0.10 0.56
N PRO A 49 14.54 0.23 -0.76
CA PRO A 49 15.50 0.86 -1.65
C PRO A 49 15.82 2.30 -1.21
N PRO A 50 17.08 2.76 -1.30
CA PRO A 50 17.46 4.11 -0.90
C PRO A 50 16.62 5.18 -1.59
N GLY A 51 16.15 6.16 -0.83
CA GLY A 51 15.35 7.27 -1.35
C GLY A 51 13.87 6.98 -1.59
N VAL A 52 13.40 5.77 -1.26
CA VAL A 52 11.96 5.45 -1.23
C VAL A 52 11.39 5.87 0.12
N GLU A 53 10.34 6.69 0.08
CA GLU A 53 9.51 6.97 1.25
C GLU A 53 8.53 5.81 1.44
N MET A 54 8.43 5.26 2.65
CA MET A 54 7.50 4.19 2.99
C MET A 54 6.39 4.73 3.89
N VAL A 55 5.14 4.43 3.54
CA VAL A 55 3.94 4.70 4.35
C VAL A 55 3.22 3.39 4.60
N HIS A 56 2.92 3.10 5.85
CA HIS A 56 2.17 1.91 6.25
C HIS A 56 0.73 2.29 6.57
N LEU A 57 -0.21 1.57 5.97
CA LEU A 57 -1.61 1.64 6.34
C LEU A 57 -1.92 0.65 7.48
N PRO A 58 -3.01 0.86 8.25
CA PRO A 58 -3.55 -0.17 9.11
C PRO A 58 -3.72 -1.49 8.34
N ALA A 59 -2.98 -2.52 8.76
CA ALA A 59 -2.87 -3.76 8.00
C ALA A 59 -4.18 -4.55 8.05
N LEU A 60 -4.65 -4.98 6.88
CA LEU A 60 -5.76 -5.91 6.73
C LEU A 60 -5.21 -7.26 6.28
N LYS A 61 -5.45 -8.30 7.08
CA LYS A 61 -5.06 -9.68 6.80
C LYS A 61 -6.30 -10.54 6.56
N THR A 62 -6.13 -11.72 5.98
CA THR A 62 -7.17 -12.75 5.98
C THR A 62 -6.76 -13.90 6.89
N ASP A 63 -7.72 -14.74 7.24
CA ASP A 63 -7.45 -16.12 7.64
C ASP A 63 -6.77 -16.93 6.52
N ASP A 64 -6.33 -18.14 6.87
CA ASP A 64 -5.66 -19.06 5.93
C ASP A 64 -6.59 -19.54 4.81
N GLU A 65 -7.92 -19.41 4.99
CA GLU A 65 -8.95 -19.78 4.01
C GLU A 65 -9.40 -18.61 3.11
N PHE A 66 -8.83 -17.41 3.29
CA PHE A 66 -9.19 -16.17 2.59
C PHE A 66 -10.67 -15.76 2.72
N SER A 67 -11.35 -16.26 3.75
CA SER A 67 -12.78 -16.03 4.01
C SER A 67 -12.99 -14.64 4.57
N ASP A 68 -12.32 -14.31 5.69
CA ASP A 68 -12.59 -13.11 6.47
C ASP A 68 -11.37 -12.21 6.67
N LEU A 69 -11.60 -10.90 6.65
CA LEU A 69 -10.57 -9.91 6.95
C LEU A 69 -10.46 -9.73 8.47
N HIS A 70 -9.25 -9.86 8.99
CA HIS A 70 -8.96 -9.62 10.40
C HIS A 70 -8.70 -8.13 10.64
N LEU A 71 -9.33 -7.62 11.70
CA LEU A 71 -9.14 -6.25 12.16
C LEU A 71 -7.74 -6.08 12.77
N PRO A 72 -7.00 -5.02 12.41
CA PRO A 72 -5.79 -4.66 13.13
C PRO A 72 -6.12 -4.23 14.57
N PRO A 73 -5.16 -4.37 15.51
CA PRO A 73 -5.34 -3.92 16.88
C PRO A 73 -5.78 -2.45 16.95
N GLY A 74 -6.75 -2.15 17.81
CA GLY A 74 -7.26 -0.79 18.01
C GLY A 74 -8.44 -0.40 17.09
N PHE A 75 -8.90 -1.30 16.22
CA PHE A 75 -10.08 -1.09 15.39
C PHE A 75 -11.23 -2.02 15.81
N ASP A 76 -12.44 -1.51 15.70
CA ASP A 76 -13.69 -2.19 16.08
C ASP A 76 -14.51 -2.67 14.87
N SER A 77 -14.19 -2.20 13.67
CA SER A 77 -14.93 -2.48 12.43
C SER A 77 -14.05 -2.32 11.18
N LEU A 78 -14.41 -3.00 10.09
CA LEU A 78 -13.70 -2.88 8.81
C LEU A 78 -13.90 -1.48 8.21
N GLU A 79 -15.08 -0.90 8.42
CA GLU A 79 -15.43 0.46 8.03
C GLU A 79 -14.48 1.48 8.68
N ALA A 80 -14.21 1.35 9.98
CA ALA A 80 -13.25 2.21 10.68
C ALA A 80 -11.83 2.04 10.12
N VAL A 81 -11.43 0.81 9.79
CA VAL A 81 -10.12 0.54 9.16
C VAL A 81 -10.03 1.23 7.80
N PHE A 82 -11.00 1.01 6.92
CA PHE A 82 -11.00 1.65 5.59
C PHE A 82 -11.08 3.17 5.68
N ALA A 83 -11.81 3.74 6.64
CA ALA A 83 -11.83 5.19 6.86
C ALA A 83 -10.44 5.74 7.24
N ALA A 84 -9.75 5.09 8.18
CA ALA A 84 -8.40 5.49 8.59
C ALA A 84 -7.36 5.31 7.46
N ARG A 85 -7.52 4.24 6.67
CA ARG A 85 -6.69 4.00 5.48
C ARG A 85 -6.89 5.11 4.46
N LEU A 86 -8.15 5.46 4.15
CA LEU A 86 -8.50 6.52 3.23
C LEU A 86 -7.95 7.87 3.69
N GLU A 87 -8.11 8.22 4.96
CA GLU A 87 -7.55 9.46 5.53
C GLU A 87 -6.03 9.54 5.31
N THR A 88 -5.33 8.44 5.60
CA THR A 88 -3.87 8.35 5.39
C THR A 88 -3.51 8.50 3.91
N MET A 89 -4.22 7.82 3.01
CA MET A 89 -3.98 7.89 1.57
C MET A 89 -4.22 9.30 1.04
N MET A 90 -5.29 9.97 1.48
CA MET A 90 -5.59 11.35 1.10
C MET A 90 -4.55 12.32 1.64
N ALA A 91 -4.09 12.16 2.87
CA ALA A 91 -3.00 12.96 3.43
C ALA A 91 -1.71 12.79 2.62
N VAL A 92 -1.38 11.55 2.23
CA VAL A 92 -0.22 11.26 1.36
C VAL A 92 -0.41 11.88 -0.01
N LEU A 93 -1.56 11.74 -0.67
CA LEU A 93 -1.84 12.35 -1.97
C LEU A 93 -1.70 13.88 -1.93
N ASN A 94 -2.26 14.53 -0.90
CA ASN A 94 -2.21 15.98 -0.75
C ASN A 94 -0.79 16.50 -0.51
N ARG A 95 0.01 15.81 0.31
CA ARG A 95 1.41 16.17 0.56
C ARG A 95 2.34 15.76 -0.59
N PHE A 96 2.14 14.56 -1.12
CA PHE A 96 3.01 13.92 -2.09
C PHE A 96 2.67 14.29 -3.55
N GLN A 97 1.53 14.92 -3.85
CA GLN A 97 1.13 15.40 -5.18
C GLN A 97 1.75 14.59 -6.36
N PRO A 98 1.44 13.28 -6.47
CA PRO A 98 2.10 12.42 -7.43
C PRO A 98 1.71 12.76 -8.86
N ASP A 99 2.68 12.65 -9.78
CA ASP A 99 2.43 12.71 -11.23
C ASP A 99 1.85 11.39 -11.74
N VAL A 100 2.17 10.28 -11.05
CA VAL A 100 1.76 8.92 -11.41
C VAL A 100 1.32 8.17 -10.16
N LEU A 101 0.13 7.56 -10.23
CA LEU A 101 -0.35 6.58 -9.27
C LEU A 101 -0.24 5.18 -9.88
N MET A 102 0.47 4.27 -9.22
CA MET A 102 0.57 2.87 -9.60
C MET A 102 -0.07 2.02 -8.52
N VAL A 103 -1.07 1.21 -8.90
CA VAL A 103 -1.80 0.34 -7.99
C VAL A 103 -1.56 -1.12 -8.36
N GLU A 104 -1.33 -1.96 -7.36
CA GLU A 104 -1.19 -3.40 -7.59
C GLU A 104 -2.56 -4.09 -7.68
N LEU A 105 -2.71 -4.96 -8.69
CA LEU A 105 -3.83 -5.91 -8.87
C LEU A 105 -5.21 -5.31 -9.16
N PHE A 106 -5.53 -4.09 -8.72
CA PHE A 106 -6.80 -3.43 -9.04
C PHE A 106 -6.80 -2.92 -10.49
N PRO A 107 -7.91 -3.03 -11.26
CA PRO A 107 -9.23 -3.58 -10.90
C PRO A 107 -9.40 -5.09 -11.13
N PHE A 108 -8.33 -5.79 -11.50
CA PHE A 108 -8.35 -7.21 -11.88
C PHE A 108 -8.31 -8.20 -10.71
N GLY A 109 -8.13 -7.71 -9.49
CA GLY A 109 -8.17 -8.47 -8.26
C GLY A 109 -8.26 -7.55 -7.04
N ARG A 110 -8.32 -8.12 -5.83
CA ARG A 110 -8.41 -7.38 -4.56
C ARG A 110 -9.61 -6.43 -4.48
N ARG A 111 -10.75 -6.79 -5.08
CA ARG A 111 -11.95 -5.91 -5.14
C ARG A 111 -12.47 -5.45 -3.77
N ARG A 112 -12.24 -6.22 -2.71
CA ARG A 112 -12.55 -5.80 -1.32
C ARG A 112 -11.80 -4.53 -0.88
N PHE A 113 -10.71 -4.18 -1.56
CA PHE A 113 -9.90 -2.98 -1.34
C PHE A 113 -10.19 -1.87 -2.36
N SER A 114 -11.30 -1.96 -3.12
CA SER A 114 -11.70 -0.87 -4.01
C SER A 114 -11.82 0.50 -3.34
N PRO A 115 -12.22 0.64 -2.06
CA PRO A 115 -12.24 1.95 -1.39
C PRO A 115 -10.86 2.61 -1.32
N ASP A 116 -9.77 1.83 -1.31
CA ASP A 116 -8.41 2.37 -1.32
C ASP A 116 -8.01 2.88 -2.71
N CYS A 117 -8.46 2.22 -3.78
CA CYS A 117 -8.04 2.50 -5.16
C CYS A 117 -8.94 3.50 -5.92
N CYS A 118 -10.17 3.70 -5.45
CA CYS A 118 -11.14 4.64 -6.00
C CYS A 118 -11.80 5.42 -4.84
N PRO A 119 -11.04 6.30 -4.17
CA PRO A 119 -11.57 7.19 -3.14
C PRO A 119 -12.58 8.21 -3.69
#